data_AF-A0A9P6GYF9-F1
#
_entry.id   AF-A0A9P6GYF9-F1
#
_cell.length_a   1.000
_cell.length_b   1.000
_cell.length_c   1.000
_cell.angle_alpha   90.00
_cell.angle_beta   90.00
_cell.angle_gamma   90.00
#
_symmetry.space_group_name_H-M   'P 1'
#
loop_
_entity.id
_entity.type
_entity.pdbx_description
1 polymer ?
#
loop_
_entity_poly.entity_id
_entity_poly.type
_entity_poly.pdbx_seq_one_letter_code
_entity_poly.pdbx_strand_id
1 'polypeptide(L)'
;MNSYHRALGCTPQEVMDGKILDPGQQEAYKKSYEQRNEINLGELGPQVGDKVLYHYPIGKEIKLVADYDSSGVVVERSLGSATIQFQDGRVIRTALRNLKRLN
;
A
#
# COMPACT_ATOMS: atom_id res chain seq x y z
N MET A 1 1.60 -13.41 10.22
CA MET A 1 0.43 -12.60 10.60
C MET A 1 0.05 -11.70 9.43
N ASN A 2 -1.13 -11.87 8.84
CA ASN A 2 -1.65 -10.93 7.84
C ASN A 2 -2.11 -9.65 8.55
N SER A 3 -1.67 -8.49 8.07
CA SER A 3 -2.14 -7.21 8.57
C SER A 3 -3.62 -7.02 8.22
N TYR A 4 -4.43 -6.43 9.12
CA TYR A 4 -5.89 -6.28 8.95
C TYR A 4 -6.29 -5.69 7.58
N HIS A 5 -5.60 -4.63 7.15
CA HIS A 5 -5.82 -4.02 5.84
C HIS A 5 -5.51 -4.95 4.65
N ARG A 6 -4.62 -5.94 4.81
CA ARG A 6 -4.35 -6.96 3.78
C ARG A 6 -5.52 -7.92 3.60
N ALA A 7 -6.18 -8.32 4.69
CA ALA A 7 -7.36 -9.19 4.64
C ALA A 7 -8.56 -8.47 4.02
N LEU A 8 -8.67 -7.16 4.27
CA LEU A 8 -9.76 -6.32 3.77
C LEU A 8 -9.52 -5.73 2.37
N GLY A 9 -8.36 -6.03 1.75
CA GLY A 9 -8.02 -5.51 0.43
C GLY A 9 -7.81 -3.99 0.39
N CYS A 10 -7.58 -3.34 1.53
CA CYS A 10 -7.42 -1.90 1.65
C CYS A 10 -5.99 -1.49 2.02
N THR A 11 -5.72 -0.20 1.93
CA THR A 11 -4.46 0.43 2.34
C THR A 11 -4.46 0.75 3.84
N PRO A 12 -3.28 0.84 4.49
CA PRO A 12 -3.17 1.30 5.87
C PRO A 12 -3.84 2.65 6.10
N GLN A 13 -3.70 3.58 5.15
CA GLN A 13 -4.30 4.92 5.22
C GLN A 13 -5.82 4.84 5.24
N GLU A 14 -6.45 4.01 4.41
CA GLU A 14 -7.92 3.88 4.41
C GLU A 14 -8.46 3.32 5.73
N VAL A 15 -7.69 2.48 6.42
CA VAL A 15 -8.01 2.04 7.77
C VAL A 15 -7.88 3.18 8.78
N MET A 16 -6.83 4.02 8.65
CA MET A 16 -6.62 5.17 9.53
C MET A 16 -7.60 6.32 9.29
N ASP A 17 -8.12 6.47 8.08
CA ASP A 17 -9.13 7.46 7.71
C ASP A 17 -10.52 7.14 8.31
N GLY A 18 -10.64 6.02 9.05
CA GLY A 18 -11.86 5.66 9.78
C GLY A 18 -13.01 5.17 8.89
N LYS A 19 -12.73 4.83 7.63
CA LYS A 19 -13.75 4.42 6.65
C LYS A 19 -14.07 2.93 6.67
N ILE A 20 -13.36 2.15 7.47
CA ILE A 20 -13.33 0.68 7.39
C ILE A 20 -13.54 0.00 8.74
N LEU A 21 -12.98 0.53 9.82
CA LEU A 21 -13.06 -0.06 11.15
C LEU A 21 -13.84 0.86 12.11
N ASP A 22 -14.48 0.26 13.11
CA ASP A 22 -15.04 1.02 14.23
C ASP A 22 -13.94 1.80 14.98
N PRO A 23 -14.27 2.94 15.63
CA PRO A 23 -13.27 3.83 16.24
C PRO A 23 -12.32 3.15 17.23
N GLY A 24 -12.82 2.19 18.03
CA GLY A 24 -11.99 1.44 18.98
C GLY A 24 -11.00 0.50 18.32
N GLN A 25 -11.34 -0.07 17.16
CA GLN A 25 -10.45 -0.92 16.36
C GLN A 25 -9.45 -0.09 15.55
N GLN A 26 -9.86 1.11 15.12
CA GLN A 26 -9.01 2.07 14.42
C GLN A 26 -7.83 2.52 15.28
N GLU A 27 -8.07 2.89 16.55
CA GLU A 27 -7.01 3.35 17.44
C GLU A 27 -6.00 2.24 17.77
N ALA A 28 -6.50 1.02 18.00
CA ALA A 28 -5.65 -0.16 18.22
C ALA A 28 -4.80 -0.49 16.98
N TYR A 29 -5.41 -0.40 15.78
CA TYR A 29 -4.69 -0.58 14.52
C TYR A 29 -3.62 0.49 14.33
N LYS A 30 -3.94 1.76 14.59
CA LYS A 30 -3.01 2.88 14.46
C LYS A 30 -1.79 2.71 15.37
N LYS A 31 -2.01 2.45 16.67
CA LYS A 31 -0.93 2.16 17.63
C LYS A 31 -0.06 0.98 17.20
N SER A 32 -0.69 -0.12 16.77
CA SER A 32 0.06 -1.31 16.32
C SER A 32 0.83 -1.04 15.02
N TYR A 33 0.25 -0.27 14.11
CA TYR A 33 0.89 0.08 12.84
C TYR A 33 2.08 1.01 13.09
N GLU A 34 1.92 2.08 13.86
CA GLU A 34 2.99 3.00 14.24
C GLU A 34 4.14 2.26 14.94
N GLN A 35 3.84 1.47 15.98
CA GLN A 35 4.85 0.72 16.73
C GLN A 35 5.65 -0.29 15.88
N ARG A 36 5.00 -0.92 14.87
CA ARG A 36 5.70 -1.85 13.96
C ARG A 36 6.52 -1.14 12.89
N ASN A 37 6.19 0.11 12.60
CA ASN A 37 6.68 0.84 11.44
C ASN A 37 7.60 2.01 11.79
N GLU A 38 7.77 2.32 13.07
CA GLU A 38 8.80 3.20 13.62
C GLU A 38 10.23 2.82 13.17
N ILE A 39 10.43 1.64 12.58
CA ILE A 39 11.77 1.15 12.22
C ILE A 39 12.15 1.40 10.75
N ASN A 40 11.24 1.61 9.78
CA ASN A 40 11.69 1.61 8.35
C ASN A 40 10.83 2.37 7.32
N LEU A 41 9.86 3.21 7.73
CA LEU A 41 8.94 3.83 6.76
C LEU A 41 9.45 5.10 6.07
N GLY A 42 10.62 5.62 6.48
CA GLY A 42 11.21 6.84 5.92
C GLY A 42 12.02 6.60 4.63
N GLU A 43 12.94 5.65 4.61
CA GLU A 43 14.06 5.70 3.65
C GLU A 43 14.10 4.57 2.61
N LEU A 44 13.38 3.45 2.81
CA LEU A 44 13.53 2.26 1.94
C LEU A 44 12.37 2.04 0.94
N GLY A 45 11.32 2.86 0.97
CA GLY A 45 10.14 2.74 0.11
C GLY A 45 10.16 3.66 -1.12
N PRO A 46 9.36 3.36 -2.17
CA PRO A 46 9.19 4.23 -3.33
C PRO A 46 8.84 5.68 -2.97
N GLN A 47 9.51 6.63 -3.61
CA GLN A 47 9.37 8.07 -3.41
C GLN A 47 8.58 8.70 -4.56
N VAL A 48 8.07 9.91 -4.33
CA VAL A 48 7.44 10.71 -5.40
C VAL A 48 8.46 10.92 -6.53
N GLY A 49 8.04 10.65 -7.77
CA GLY A 49 8.90 10.66 -8.96
C GLY A 49 9.51 9.30 -9.32
N ASP A 50 9.50 8.32 -8.40
CA ASP A 50 10.04 6.99 -8.71
C ASP A 50 9.19 6.27 -9.75
N LYS A 51 9.86 5.62 -10.71
CA LYS A 51 9.24 4.60 -11.55
C LYS A 51 9.06 3.32 -10.74
N VAL A 52 7.86 2.77 -10.76
CA VAL A 52 7.52 1.57 -9.99
C VAL A 52 6.79 0.56 -10.87
N LEU A 53 6.98 -0.71 -10.55
CA LEU A 53 6.09 -1.79 -10.96
C LEU A 53 5.02 -1.96 -9.89
N TYR A 54 3.77 -1.96 -10.33
CA TYR A 54 2.60 -2.24 -9.50
C TYR A 54 2.21 -3.71 -9.64
N HIS A 55 2.11 -4.37 -8.50
CA HIS A 55 1.52 -5.69 -8.35
C HIS A 55 0.02 -5.54 -8.06
N TYR A 56 -0.82 -6.01 -8.98
CA TYR A 56 -2.25 -6.10 -8.73
C TYR A 56 -2.51 -7.34 -7.84
N PRO A 57 -3.10 -7.18 -6.65
CA PRO A 57 -3.48 -8.33 -5.84
C PRO A 57 -4.69 -9.02 -6.48
N ILE A 58 -4.46 -9.92 -7.45
CA ILE A 58 -5.51 -10.79 -7.98
C ILE A 58 -5.76 -11.89 -6.94
N GLY A 59 -6.98 -12.00 -6.44
CA GLY A 59 -7.39 -13.16 -5.66
C GLY A 59 -7.40 -14.40 -6.55
N LYS A 60 -6.27 -15.11 -6.66
CA LYS A 60 -6.23 -16.45 -7.27
C LYS A 60 -6.35 -17.50 -6.18
N GLU A 61 -7.60 -17.86 -5.91
CA GLU A 61 -8.14 -19.03 -5.20
C GLU A 61 -7.46 -19.48 -3.89
N ILE A 62 -6.14 -19.69 -3.77
CA ILE A 62 -5.49 -20.14 -2.51
C ILE A 62 -4.05 -19.59 -2.29
N LYS A 63 -3.43 -18.84 -3.23
CA LYS A 63 -2.07 -18.27 -3.03
C LYS A 63 -1.90 -16.91 -3.69
N LEU A 64 -1.39 -15.94 -2.93
CA LEU A 64 -0.90 -14.66 -3.45
C LEU A 64 0.40 -14.92 -4.22
N VAL A 65 0.34 -14.97 -5.55
CA VAL A 65 1.51 -15.05 -6.44
C VAL A 65 1.78 -13.64 -6.96
N ALA A 66 3.04 -13.20 -6.91
CA ALA A 66 3.45 -11.87 -7.37
C ALA A 66 3.57 -11.85 -8.90
N ASP A 67 2.58 -11.28 -9.59
CA ASP A 67 2.67 -10.87 -11.00
C ASP A 67 2.67 -9.34 -11.07
N TYR A 68 3.69 -8.76 -11.68
CA TYR A 68 3.85 -7.30 -11.77
C TYR A 68 3.46 -6.86 -13.17
N ASP A 69 2.20 -6.43 -13.33
CA ASP A 69 1.60 -6.32 -14.67
C ASP A 69 1.60 -4.90 -15.24
N SER A 70 1.98 -3.89 -14.46
CA SER A 70 1.91 -2.49 -14.91
C SER A 70 2.96 -1.60 -14.27
N SER A 71 3.63 -0.79 -15.09
CA SER A 71 4.57 0.23 -14.63
C SER A 71 3.92 1.61 -14.56
N GLY A 72 4.24 2.38 -13.53
CA GLY A 72 3.79 3.77 -13.39
C GLY A 72 4.81 4.63 -12.65
N VAL A 73 4.43 5.87 -12.39
CA VAL A 73 5.21 6.83 -11.61
C VAL A 73 4.46 7.16 -10.33
N VAL A 74 5.18 7.20 -9.21
CA VAL A 74 4.60 7.65 -7.93
C VAL A 74 4.38 9.16 -8.00
N VAL A 75 3.14 9.59 -7.84
CA VAL A 75 2.74 11.01 -7.86
C VAL A 75 2.42 11.56 -6.47
N GLU A 76 2.10 10.68 -5.52
CA GLU A 76 1.83 11.04 -4.13
C GLU A 76 2.27 9.91 -3.20
N ARG A 77 2.76 10.25 -2.01
CA ARG A 77 3.13 9.30 -0.96
C ARG A 77 2.37 9.61 0.32
N SER A 78 1.86 8.56 0.97
CA SER A 78 1.22 8.64 2.28
C SER A 78 1.71 7.49 3.16
N LEU A 79 1.24 7.42 4.40
CA LEU A 79 1.73 6.42 5.35
C LEU A 79 1.37 5.00 4.89
N GLY A 80 2.37 4.22 4.48
CA GLY A 80 2.17 2.85 4.03
C GLY A 80 1.48 2.70 2.67
N SER A 81 1.24 3.80 1.96
CA SER A 81 0.61 3.80 0.63
C SER A 81 1.20 4.85 -0.31
N ALA A 82 0.96 4.69 -1.60
CA ALA A 82 1.31 5.68 -2.62
C ALA A 82 0.23 5.73 -3.69
N THR A 83 0.13 6.88 -4.35
CA THR A 83 -0.66 7.11 -5.55
C THR A 83 0.24 7.01 -6.77
N ILE A 84 -0.19 6.25 -7.77
CA ILE A 84 0.59 5.94 -8.96
C ILE A 84 -0.20 6.35 -10.18
N GLN A 85 0.47 7.02 -11.11
CA GLN A 85 -0.05 7.31 -12.43
C GLN A 85 0.59 6.37 -13.46
N PHE A 86 -0.26 5.66 -14.20
CA PHE A 86 0.15 4.79 -15.31
C PHE A 86 0.29 5.60 -16.61
N GLN A 87 0.98 5.03 -17.59
CA GLN A 87 1.18 5.68 -18.90
C GLN A 87 -0.12 5.91 -19.68
N ASP A 88 -1.14 5.07 -19.46
CA ASP A 88 -2.46 5.20 -20.06
C ASP A 88 -3.37 6.22 -19.36
N GLY A 89 -2.83 6.96 -18.38
CA GLY A 89 -3.55 8.00 -17.65
C GLY A 89 -4.36 7.49 -16.46
N ARG A 90 -4.45 6.18 -16.22
CA ARG A 90 -5.07 5.64 -15.00
C ARG A 90 -4.29 6.06 -13.77
N VAL A 91 -5.01 6.35 -12.68
CA VAL A 91 -4.43 6.68 -11.37
C VAL A 91 -5.01 5.74 -10.34
N ILE A 92 -4.15 5.14 -9.52
CA ILE A 92 -4.56 4.26 -8.41
C ILE A 92 -3.85 4.66 -7.13
N ARG A 93 -4.51 4.38 -6.00
CA ARG A 93 -3.88 4.38 -4.68
C ARG A 93 -3.68 2.95 -4.22
N THR A 94 -2.51 2.63 -3.69
CA THR A 94 -2.18 1.26 -3.26
C THR A 94 -1.16 1.25 -2.12
N ALA A 95 -1.10 0.15 -1.38
CA ALA A 95 -0.11 -0.05 -0.33
C ALA A 95 1.31 -0.16 -0.91
N LEU A 96 2.31 0.38 -0.21
CA LEU A 96 3.71 0.38 -0.67
C LEU A 96 4.25 -1.03 -0.91
N ARG A 97 3.76 -2.04 -0.18
CA ARG A 97 4.14 -3.45 -0.37
C ARG A 97 3.80 -4.02 -1.75
N ASN A 98 2.86 -3.41 -2.46
CA ASN A 98 2.47 -3.82 -3.81
C ASN A 98 3.39 -3.19 -4.87
N LEU A 99 4.37 -2.39 -4.45
CA LEU A 99 5.22 -1.61 -5.33
C LEU A 99 6.65 -2.08 -5.27
N LYS A 100 7.25 -2.15 -6.44
CA LYS A 100 8.68 -2.39 -6.60
C LYS A 100 9.29 -1.23 -7.37
N ARG A 101 10.23 -0.53 -6.77
CA ARG A 101 10.98 0.53 -7.45
C ARG A 101 11.79 -0.07 -8.60
N LEU A 102 11.73 0.58 -9.75
CA LEU A 102 12.61 0.33 -10.89
C LEU A 102 13.81 1.26 -10.73
N ASN A 103 15.01 0.69 -10.62
CA ASN A 103 16.26 1.45 -10.65
C ASN A 103 16.60 1.87 -12.08
#